data_AF-A0A497HBU1-F1
#
_entry.id   AF-A0A497HBU1-F1
#
_cell.length_a   1.000
_cell.length_b   1.000
_cell.length_c   1.000
_cell.angle_alpha   90.00
_cell.angle_beta   90.00
_cell.angle_gamma   90.00
#
_symmetry.space_group_name_H-M   'P 1'
#
loop_
_entity.id
_entity.type
_entity.pdbx_description
1 polymer ?
#
loop_
_entity_poly.entity_id
_entity_poly.type
_entity_poly.pdbx_seq_one_letter_code
_entity_poly.pdbx_strand_id
1 'polypeptide(L)'
;MGDNDDPLLNVLEDLLKLDDIYACMIARRNMFSVMPDTSEFNQKIMDVWDIVSSAMQNVFAVIEEYSSVGLDVMEFRLKNYSVLFFVIPDTDNALVAIIPSLANKGLIEVEMENARREIIDILNRKEEMVQA
;
A
#
# COMPACT_ATOMS: atom_id res chain seq x y z
N MET A 1 -24.31 8.96 -5.56
CA MET A 1 -23.22 8.56 -6.47
C MET A 1 -22.19 9.65 -6.35
N GLY A 2 -21.34 9.57 -5.33
CA GLY A 2 -20.26 10.54 -5.14
C GLY A 2 -19.04 9.95 -5.83
N ASP A 3 -18.54 10.64 -6.86
CA ASP A 3 -17.16 10.44 -7.26
C ASP A 3 -16.31 10.73 -6.02
N ASN A 4 -15.56 9.74 -5.55
CA ASN A 4 -14.46 10.02 -4.65
C ASN A 4 -13.38 10.71 -5.50
N ASP A 5 -13.34 12.04 -5.46
CA ASP A 5 -12.36 12.86 -6.17
C ASP A 5 -10.91 12.71 -5.66
N ASP A 6 -10.59 11.68 -4.85
CA ASP A 6 -9.20 11.43 -4.45
C ASP A 6 -8.49 10.52 -5.46
N PRO A 7 -7.58 11.06 -6.29
CA PRO A 7 -6.87 10.25 -7.28
C PRO A 7 -6.05 9.13 -6.63
N LEU A 8 -5.60 9.28 -5.38
CA LEU A 8 -4.90 8.21 -4.67
C LEU A 8 -5.82 7.02 -4.38
N LEU A 9 -7.09 7.29 -4.08
CA LEU A 9 -8.07 6.25 -3.80
C LEU A 9 -8.39 5.47 -5.08
N ASN A 10 -8.54 6.15 -6.21
CA ASN A 10 -8.79 5.52 -7.51
C ASN A 10 -7.71 4.50 -7.88
N VAL A 11 -6.43 4.82 -7.63
CA VAL A 11 -5.32 3.87 -7.85
C VAL A 11 -5.47 2.62 -6.98
N LEU A 12 -5.90 2.78 -5.73
CA LEU A 12 -6.10 1.64 -4.82
C LEU A 12 -7.32 0.80 -5.23
N GLU A 13 -8.42 1.44 -5.63
CA GLU A 13 -9.60 0.76 -6.15
C GLU A 13 -9.30 -0.01 -7.45
N ASP A 14 -8.42 0.52 -8.31
CA ASP A 14 -7.94 -0.18 -9.50
C ASP A 14 -7.09 -1.40 -9.15
N LEU A 15 -6.20 -1.31 -8.15
CA LEU A 15 -5.44 -2.45 -7.65
C LEU A 15 -6.35 -3.54 -7.07
N LEU A 16 -7.40 -3.19 -6.34
CA LEU A 16 -8.35 -4.17 -5.78
C LEU A 16 -9.13 -4.96 -6.83
N LYS A 17 -9.14 -4.52 -8.10
CA LYS A 17 -9.73 -5.29 -9.21
C LYS A 17 -8.89 -6.50 -9.61
N LEU A 18 -7.63 -6.58 -9.15
CA LEU A 18 -6.78 -7.74 -9.37
C LEU A 18 -7.16 -8.86 -8.39
N ASP A 19 -7.53 -10.03 -8.93
CA ASP A 19 -8.02 -11.18 -8.16
C ASP A 19 -7.09 -11.60 -7.00
N ASP A 20 -5.79 -11.39 -7.14
CA ASP A 20 -4.78 -11.77 -6.15
C ASP A 20 -4.48 -10.66 -5.12
N ILE A 21 -5.05 -9.46 -5.25
CA ILE A 21 -4.93 -8.39 -4.25
C ILE A 21 -6.14 -8.45 -3.33
N TYR A 22 -5.92 -8.90 -2.09
CA TYR A 22 -6.97 -9.09 -1.10
C TYR A 22 -7.23 -7.85 -0.24
N ALA A 23 -6.24 -6.97 -0.12
CA ALA A 23 -6.38 -5.61 0.38
C ALA A 23 -5.19 -4.78 -0.09
N CYS A 24 -5.39 -3.47 -0.21
CA CYS A 24 -4.31 -2.51 -0.39
C CYS A 24 -4.61 -1.18 0.28
N MET A 25 -3.57 -0.41 0.58
CA MET A 25 -3.68 0.93 1.18
C MET A 25 -2.39 1.73 0.98
N ILE A 26 -2.47 3.04 1.19
CA ILE A 26 -1.30 3.89 1.44
C ILE A 26 -1.24 4.13 2.95
N ALA A 27 -0.20 3.61 3.59
CA ALA A 27 0.05 3.76 5.01
C ALA A 27 1.11 4.84 5.28
N ARG A 28 1.01 5.52 6.43
CA ARG A 28 1.99 6.50 6.92
C ARG A 28 2.39 6.17 8.36
N ARG A 29 3.61 6.57 8.76
CA ARG A 29 4.23 6.37 10.09
C ARG A 29 3.31 6.49 11.33
N ASN A 30 2.23 7.28 11.28
CA ASN A 30 1.32 7.48 12.42
C ASN A 30 -0.17 7.22 12.15
N MET A 31 -0.61 6.98 10.91
CA MET A 31 -2.01 6.76 10.53
C MET A 31 -2.11 6.08 9.15
N PHE A 32 -3.28 5.51 8.84
CA PHE A 32 -3.65 5.24 7.45
C PHE A 32 -3.71 6.56 6.68
N SER A 33 -3.05 6.65 5.53
CA SER A 33 -3.10 7.86 4.70
C SER A 33 -4.31 7.83 3.79
N VAL A 34 -4.44 6.74 3.02
CA VAL A 34 -5.56 6.51 2.09
C VAL A 34 -5.86 5.03 2.08
N MET A 35 -7.14 4.66 2.21
CA MET A 35 -7.57 3.28 2.26
C MET A 35 -8.93 3.15 1.58
N PRO A 36 -9.13 2.15 0.70
CA PRO A 36 -10.45 1.79 0.20
C PRO A 36 -11.41 1.39 1.32
N ASP A 37 -12.70 1.35 0.99
CA ASP A 37 -13.70 0.81 1.92
C ASP A 37 -13.30 -0.63 2.29
N THR A 38 -13.12 -0.89 3.59
CA THR A 38 -12.70 -2.21 4.08
C THR A 38 -13.72 -3.30 3.78
N SER A 39 -14.96 -2.96 3.44
CA SER A 39 -15.95 -3.91 2.95
C SER A 39 -15.62 -4.46 1.54
N GLU A 40 -14.77 -3.78 0.77
CA GLU A 40 -14.25 -4.26 -0.52
C GLU A 40 -13.09 -5.23 -0.35
N PHE A 41 -12.46 -5.26 0.83
CA PHE A 41 -11.39 -6.21 1.10
C PHE A 41 -11.90 -7.64 1.18
N ASN A 42 -11.02 -8.57 0.82
CA ASN A 42 -11.35 -9.99 0.86
C ASN A 42 -11.57 -10.44 2.30
N GLN A 43 -12.77 -10.91 2.62
CA GLN A 43 -13.13 -11.31 3.99
C GLN A 43 -12.24 -12.42 4.58
N LYS A 44 -11.52 -13.18 3.74
CA LYS A 44 -10.57 -14.21 4.18
C LYS A 44 -9.34 -13.66 4.90
N ILE A 45 -9.02 -12.38 4.72
CA ILE A 45 -7.84 -11.76 5.31
C ILE A 45 -8.15 -10.95 6.56
N MET A 46 -9.39 -10.86 7.04
CA MET A 46 -9.73 -9.96 8.17
C MET A 46 -8.89 -10.25 9.43
N ASP A 47 -8.67 -11.53 9.76
CA ASP A 47 -7.78 -11.91 10.87
C ASP A 47 -6.33 -11.43 10.69
N VAL A 48 -5.85 -11.39 9.44
CA VAL A 48 -4.49 -10.95 9.09
C VAL A 48 -4.43 -9.43 9.06
N TRP A 49 -5.46 -8.80 8.52
CA TRP A 49 -5.62 -7.37 8.43
C TRP A 49 -5.55 -6.71 9.80
N ASP A 50 -6.25 -7.25 10.81
CA ASP A 50 -6.24 -6.70 12.16
C ASP A 50 -4.83 -6.72 12.78
N ILE A 51 -4.09 -7.82 12.56
CA ILE A 51 -2.70 -7.95 13.02
C ILE A 51 -1.78 -6.99 12.27
N VAL A 52 -1.88 -6.94 10.94
CA VAL A 52 -1.08 -6.05 10.09
C VAL A 52 -1.32 -4.59 10.48
N SER A 53 -2.59 -4.19 10.66
CA SER A 53 -2.99 -2.85 11.08
C SER A 53 -2.41 -2.50 12.45
N SER A 54 -2.43 -3.44 13.41
CA SER A 54 -1.86 -3.21 14.74
C SER A 54 -0.33 -3.16 14.73
N ALA A 55 0.33 -3.97 13.92
CA ALA A 55 1.79 -4.05 13.83
C ALA A 55 2.41 -2.94 12.95
N MET A 56 1.59 -2.21 12.19
CA MET A 56 2.00 -1.23 11.20
C MET A 56 3.02 -0.22 11.73
N GLN A 57 2.78 0.34 12.92
CA GLN A 57 3.68 1.33 13.53
C GLN A 57 5.09 0.80 13.74
N ASN A 58 5.22 -0.46 14.18
CA ASN A 58 6.52 -1.09 14.41
C ASN A 58 7.23 -1.38 13.09
N VAL A 59 6.48 -1.75 12.05
CA VAL A 59 7.00 -1.98 10.70
C VAL A 59 7.59 -0.70 10.11
N PHE A 60 6.92 0.45 10.25
CA PHE A 60 7.44 1.71 9.72
C PHE A 60 8.74 2.16 10.40
N ALA A 61 8.92 1.88 11.69
CA ALA A 61 10.19 2.13 12.36
C ALA A 61 11.36 1.35 11.72
N VAL A 62 11.10 0.11 11.29
CA VAL A 62 12.07 -0.71 10.55
C VAL A 62 12.32 -0.14 9.16
N ILE A 63 11.24 0.19 8.42
CA ILE A 63 11.35 0.77 7.06
C ILE A 63 12.29 1.97 7.06
N GLU A 64 12.08 2.92 7.98
CA GLU A 64 12.87 4.14 8.04
C GLU A 64 14.35 3.94 8.32
N GLU A 65 14.69 3.00 9.20
CA GLU A 65 16.08 2.69 9.52
C GLU A 65 16.82 2.25 8.25
N TYR A 66 16.15 1.44 7.42
CA TYR A 66 16.68 0.96 6.15
C TYR A 66 16.46 1.92 4.97
N SER A 67 15.53 2.87 5.04
CA SER A 67 15.29 3.86 3.97
C SER A 67 16.57 4.65 3.65
N SER A 68 17.40 4.93 4.66
CA SER A 68 18.68 5.63 4.50
C SER A 68 19.69 4.92 3.58
N VAL A 69 19.50 3.62 3.34
CA VAL A 69 20.37 2.80 2.47
C VAL A 69 19.63 2.26 1.23
N GLY A 70 18.46 2.80 0.92
CA GLY A 70 17.70 2.49 -0.31
C GLY A 70 16.78 1.29 -0.19
N LEU A 71 16.10 1.09 0.95
CA LEU A 71 15.03 0.11 1.04
C LEU A 71 13.84 0.51 0.15
N ASP A 72 13.63 -0.24 -0.93
CA ASP A 72 12.49 -0.04 -1.84
C ASP A 72 11.26 -0.88 -1.47
N VAL A 73 11.48 -2.14 -1.09
CA VAL A 73 10.42 -3.12 -0.85
C VAL A 73 10.73 -3.95 0.38
N MET A 74 9.71 -4.19 1.19
CA MET A 74 9.76 -5.13 2.31
C MET A 74 8.57 -6.10 2.22
N GLU A 75 8.84 -7.39 2.45
CA GLU A 75 7.82 -8.44 2.45
C GLU A 75 7.83 -9.19 3.78
N PHE A 76 6.63 -9.45 4.31
CA PHE A 76 6.44 -10.49 5.34
C PHE A 76 5.46 -11.55 4.86
N ARG A 77 5.72 -12.80 5.24
CA ARG A 77 4.79 -13.90 5.02
C ARG A 77 4.11 -14.26 6.33
N LEU A 78 2.78 -14.25 6.32
CA LEU A 78 1.96 -14.57 7.48
C LEU A 78 0.90 -15.60 7.10
N LYS A 79 0.93 -16.78 7.72
CA LYS A 79 0.08 -17.92 7.36
C LYS A 79 0.16 -18.22 5.85
N ASN A 80 -0.95 -18.08 5.13
CA ASN A 80 -1.10 -18.33 3.70
C ASN A 80 -1.09 -17.03 2.88
N TYR A 81 -0.57 -15.94 3.43
CA TYR A 81 -0.59 -14.62 2.82
C TYR A 81 0.82 -14.00 2.80
N SER A 82 1.00 -13.02 1.93
CA SER A 82 2.17 -12.15 1.91
C SER A 82 1.70 -10.71 2.03
N VAL A 83 2.38 -9.95 2.87
CA VAL A 83 2.14 -8.52 3.07
C VAL A 83 3.33 -7.80 2.45
N LEU A 84 3.06 -7.03 1.42
CA LEU A 84 4.05 -6.30 0.65
C LEU A 84 4.00 -4.84 1.04
N PHE A 85 5.17 -4.25 1.25
CA PHE A 85 5.37 -2.83 1.53
C PHE A 85 6.27 -2.27 0.45
N PHE A 86 5.74 -1.36 -0.35
CA PHE A 86 6.44 -0.63 -1.39
C PHE A 86 6.67 0.79 -0.87
N VAL A 87 7.90 1.11 -0.51
CA VAL A 87 8.27 2.41 0.07
C VAL A 87 8.12 3.48 -1.01
N ILE A 88 7.45 4.59 -0.66
CA ILE A 88 7.34 5.77 -1.52
C ILE A 88 8.54 6.66 -1.21
N PRO A 89 9.48 6.84 -2.17
CA PRO A 89 10.72 7.60 -1.94
C PRO A 89 10.46 9.01 -1.43
N ASP A 90 11.37 9.52 -0.61
CA ASP A 90 11.33 10.87 -0.04
C ASP A 90 10.06 11.19 0.79
N THR A 91 9.30 10.18 1.18
CA THR A 91 8.10 10.30 2.02
C THR A 91 8.11 9.30 3.19
N ASP A 92 7.27 9.55 4.19
CA ASP A 92 6.98 8.59 5.27
C ASP A 92 5.88 7.58 4.90
N ASN A 93 5.61 7.39 3.61
CA ASN A 93 4.50 6.58 3.12
C ASN A 93 4.99 5.26 2.50
N ALA A 94 4.12 4.25 2.56
CA ALA A 94 4.30 3.02 1.79
C ALA A 94 2.96 2.59 1.18
N LEU A 95 3.02 2.10 -0.05
CA LEU A 95 1.95 1.34 -0.67
C LEU A 95 1.99 -0.08 -0.12
N VAL A 96 0.92 -0.52 0.51
CA VAL A 96 0.82 -1.82 1.16
C VAL A 96 -0.19 -2.68 0.43
N ALA A 97 0.12 -3.96 0.23
CA ALA A 97 -0.83 -4.95 -0.27
C ALA A 97 -0.77 -6.27 0.50
N ILE A 98 -1.92 -6.93 0.64
CA ILE A 98 -2.04 -8.28 1.17
C ILE A 98 -2.47 -9.20 0.03
N ILE A 99 -1.69 -10.24 -0.21
CA ILE A 99 -1.90 -11.19 -1.32
C ILE A 99 -1.84 -12.64 -0.82
N PRO A 100 -2.41 -13.63 -1.54
CA PRO A 100 -2.14 -15.03 -1.29
C PRO A 100 -0.65 -15.35 -1.41
N SER A 101 -0.13 -16.20 -0.52
CA SER A 101 1.27 -16.66 -0.53
C SER A 101 1.69 -17.38 -1.82
N LEU A 102 0.72 -17.91 -2.56
CA LEU A 102 0.93 -18.66 -3.81
C LEU A 102 0.59 -17.85 -5.07
N ALA A 103 0.28 -16.56 -4.92
CA ALA A 103 -0.07 -15.70 -6.05
C ALA A 103 1.13 -15.50 -6.99
N ASN A 104 0.86 -15.07 -8.22
CA ASN A 104 1.90 -14.76 -9.19
C ASN A 104 2.60 -13.44 -8.82
N LYS A 105 3.60 -13.52 -7.94
CA LYS A 105 4.32 -12.36 -7.42
C LYS A 105 4.96 -11.49 -8.49
N GLY A 106 5.50 -12.08 -9.55
CA GLY A 106 6.14 -11.28 -10.61
C GLY A 106 5.16 -10.35 -11.31
N LEU A 107 3.92 -10.79 -11.52
CA LEU A 107 2.86 -9.93 -12.06
C LEU A 107 2.45 -8.86 -11.04
N ILE A 108 2.23 -9.27 -9.78
CA ILE A 108 1.80 -8.35 -8.72
C ILE A 108 2.84 -7.26 -8.46
N GLU A 109 4.13 -7.59 -8.44
CA GLU A 109 5.21 -6.63 -8.24
C GLU A 109 5.23 -5.57 -9.35
N VAL A 110 4.93 -5.96 -10.60
CA VAL A 110 4.82 -5.01 -11.72
C VAL A 110 3.62 -4.08 -11.52
N GLU A 111 2.45 -4.61 -11.17
CA GLU A 111 1.25 -3.78 -10.97
C GLU A 111 1.39 -2.86 -9.75
N MET A 112 1.98 -3.35 -8.66
CA MET A 112 2.29 -2.56 -7.47
C MET A 112 3.31 -1.45 -7.76
N GLU A 113 4.32 -1.72 -8.59
CA GLU A 113 5.30 -0.71 -9.00
C GLU A 113 4.69 0.35 -9.92
N ASN A 114 3.80 -0.04 -10.83
CA ASN A 114 3.06 0.89 -11.67
C ASN A 114 2.18 1.81 -10.81
N ALA A 115 1.41 1.24 -9.89
CA ALA A 115 0.60 2.00 -8.94
C ALA A 115 1.45 2.92 -8.06
N ARG A 116 2.61 2.44 -7.58
CA ARG A 116 3.55 3.26 -6.80
C ARG A 116 4.00 4.50 -7.58
N ARG A 117 4.35 4.36 -8.86
CA ARG A 117 4.75 5.49 -9.71
C ARG A 117 3.62 6.49 -9.90
N GLU A 118 2.41 6.00 -10.14
CA GLU A 118 1.23 6.86 -10.26
C GLU A 118 0.95 7.63 -8.97
N ILE A 119 1.04 6.96 -7.82
CA ILE A 119 0.92 7.59 -6.49
C ILE A 119 1.98 8.68 -6.31
N ILE A 120 3.25 8.43 -6.67
CA ILE A 120 4.32 9.42 -6.60
C ILE A 120 3.98 10.64 -7.46
N ASP A 121 3.55 10.44 -8.70
CA ASP A 121 3.15 11.52 -9.60
C ASP A 121 2.00 12.36 -9.03
N ILE A 122 1.00 11.72 -8.42
CA ILE A 122 -0.12 12.39 -7.77
C ILE A 122 0.35 13.22 -6.57
N LEU A 123 1.23 12.67 -5.73
CA LEU A 123 1.76 13.36 -4.55
C LEU A 123 2.59 14.58 -4.94
N ASN A 124 3.49 14.45 -5.92
CA ASN A 124 4.32 15.56 -6.41
C ASN A 124 3.46 16.71 -6.94
N ARG A 125 2.41 16.42 -7.71
CA ARG A 125 1.48 17.46 -8.21
C ARG A 125 0.72 18.16 -7.08
N LYS A 126 0.30 17.41 -6.05
CA LYS A 126 -0.37 18.00 -4.88
C LYS A 126 0.57 18.95 -4.13
N GLU A 127 1.86 18.61 -4.00
CA GLU A 127 2.85 19.49 -3.37
C GLU A 127 3.12 20.77 -4.16
N GLU A 128 3.25 20.68 -5.49
CA GLU A 128 3.41 21.84 -6.37
C GLU A 128 2.24 22.83 -6.27
N MET A 129 1.02 22.33 -6.15
CA MET A 129 -0.18 23.17 -5.99
C MET A 129 -0.27 23.87 -4.63
N VAL A 130 0.35 23.33 -3.58
CA VAL A 130 0.35 23.93 -2.23
C VAL A 130 1.44 25.01 -2.11
N GLN A 131 2.49 24.94 -2.92
CA GLN A 131 3.59 25.90 -2.93
C GLN A 131 3.39 27.08 -3.90
N ALA A 132 2.36 27.03 -4.75
CA ALA A 132 1.96 28.09 -5.69
C ALA A 132 0.96 29.08 -5.08
#